data_AF-A0A5N8YX58-F1
#
_entry.id   AF-A0A5N8YX58-F1
#
_cell.length_a   1.000
_cell.length_b   1.000
_cell.length_c   1.000
_cell.angle_alpha   90.00
_cell.angle_beta   90.00
_cell.angle_gamma   90.00
#
_symmetry.space_group_name_H-M   'P 1'
#
loop_
_entity.id
_entity.type
_entity.pdbx_description
1 polymer ?
#
loop_
_entity_poly.entity_id
_entity_poly.type
_entity_poly.pdbx_seq_one_letter_code
_entity_poly.pdbx_strand_id
1 'polypeptide(L)'
;MVSNRIQSKFAQIKAEQRTGLVLFVTAGFPDMQTTEELVPALVEAGADAVEIGVPFSDPLADGSTIQASSFHALKQGVTLKDCIDLV
;
A
#
# COMPACT_ATOMS: atom_id res chain seq x y z
N MET A 1 -8.84 -11.29 -23.48
CA MET A 1 -7.76 -10.58 -22.76
C MET A 1 -8.25 -10.32 -21.35
N VAL A 2 -7.48 -10.72 -20.35
CA VAL A 2 -7.83 -10.45 -18.95
C VAL A 2 -7.68 -8.94 -18.72
N SER A 3 -8.77 -8.28 -18.30
CA SER A 3 -8.72 -6.86 -17.98
C SER A 3 -7.88 -6.64 -16.73
N ASN A 4 -6.87 -5.77 -16.80
CA ASN A 4 -6.04 -5.40 -15.64
C ASN A 4 -6.90 -4.58 -14.66
N ARG A 5 -6.83 -4.90 -13.35
CA ARG A 5 -7.56 -4.18 -12.28
C ARG A 5 -7.28 -2.67 -12.31
N ILE A 6 -6.02 -2.28 -12.53
CA ILE A 6 -5.59 -0.88 -12.61
C ILE A 6 -6.26 -0.18 -13.79
N GLN A 7 -6.20 -0.78 -14.99
CA GLN A 7 -6.83 -0.21 -16.19
C GLN A 7 -8.35 -0.06 -16.01
N SER A 8 -8.98 -1.05 -15.39
CA SER A 8 -10.42 -1.03 -15.11
C SER A 8 -10.78 0.09 -14.14
N LYS A 9 -9.98 0.29 -13.09
CA LYS A 9 -10.19 1.35 -12.11
C LYS A 9 -9.99 2.75 -12.71
N PHE A 10 -8.96 2.96 -13.53
CA PHE A 10 -8.78 4.23 -14.26
C PHE A 10 -9.95 4.53 -15.20
N ALA A 11 -10.47 3.51 -15.91
CA ALA A 11 -11.65 3.69 -16.78
C ALA A 11 -12.89 4.10 -15.97
N GLN A 12 -13.10 3.48 -14.80
CA GLN A 12 -14.17 3.84 -13.87
C GLN A 12 -14.05 5.29 -13.36
N ILE A 13 -12.88 5.67 -12.82
CA ILE A 13 -12.61 7.03 -12.32
C ILE A 13 -12.88 8.09 -13.39
N LYS A 14 -12.43 7.81 -14.63
CA LYS A 14 -12.65 8.71 -15.78
C LYS A 14 -14.13 8.84 -16.15
N ALA A 15 -14.88 7.74 -16.13
CA ALA A 15 -16.32 7.74 -16.40
C ALA A 15 -17.09 8.52 -15.32
N GLU A 16 -16.63 8.45 -14.07
CA GLU A 16 -17.18 9.19 -12.92
C GLU A 16 -16.76 10.68 -12.88
N GLN A 17 -15.89 11.13 -13.80
CA GLN A 17 -15.38 12.51 -13.89
C GLN A 17 -14.79 13.04 -12.59
N ARG A 18 -14.14 12.18 -11.80
CA ARG A 18 -13.49 12.55 -10.54
C ARG A 18 -11.99 12.29 -10.57
N THR A 19 -11.28 12.83 -9.59
CA THR A 19 -9.87 12.51 -9.34
C THR A 19 -9.76 11.16 -8.64
N GLY A 20 -8.78 10.35 -9.04
CA GLY A 20 -8.46 9.10 -8.36
C GLY A 20 -7.66 9.32 -7.07
N LEU A 21 -7.93 8.52 -6.05
CA LEU A 21 -7.21 8.53 -4.78
C LEU A 21 -6.42 7.23 -4.62
N VAL A 22 -5.10 7.33 -4.60
CA VAL A 22 -4.18 6.21 -4.33
C VAL A 22 -3.49 6.48 -3.00
N LEU A 23 -3.61 5.54 -2.06
CA LEU A 23 -3.04 5.68 -0.72
C LEU A 23 -1.87 4.71 -0.55
N PHE A 24 -0.78 5.20 0.03
CA PHE A 24 0.40 4.41 0.33
C PHE A 24 0.43 4.01 1.80
N VAL A 25 0.77 2.75 2.08
CA VAL A 25 1.06 2.23 3.42
C VAL A 25 2.32 1.37 3.39
N THR A 26 3.15 1.44 4.43
CA THR A 26 4.30 0.55 4.59
C THR A 26 3.84 -0.76 5.22
N ALA A 27 4.13 -1.89 4.58
CA ALA A 27 3.77 -3.20 5.12
C ALA A 27 4.45 -3.44 6.48
N GLY A 28 3.67 -3.86 7.46
CA GLY A 28 4.15 -4.17 8.80
C GLY A 28 4.39 -2.95 9.69
N PHE A 29 3.81 -1.80 9.35
CA PHE A 29 3.78 -0.62 10.23
C PHE A 29 2.34 -0.27 10.64
N PRO A 30 2.04 -0.09 11.94
CA PRO A 30 2.91 -0.35 13.09
C PRO A 30 3.20 -1.85 13.30
N ASP A 31 2.39 -2.74 12.74
CA ASP A 31 2.59 -4.18 12.73
C ASP A 31 1.83 -4.81 11.54
N MET A 32 2.02 -6.11 11.31
CA MET A 32 1.39 -6.80 10.18
C MET A 32 -0.13 -6.90 10.30
N GLN A 33 -0.65 -7.16 11.50
CA GLN A 33 -2.09 -7.26 11.72
C GLN A 33 -2.79 -5.94 11.41
N THR A 34 -2.21 -4.82 11.84
CA THR A 34 -2.74 -3.49 11.52
C THR A 34 -2.73 -3.23 10.02
N THR A 35 -1.70 -3.70 9.30
CA THR A 35 -1.65 -3.57 7.83
C THR A 35 -2.81 -4.35 7.17
N GLU A 36 -3.06 -5.59 7.62
CA GLU A 36 -4.15 -6.46 7.14
C GLU A 36 -5.53 -5.82 7.33
N GLU A 37 -5.76 -5.19 8.48
CA GLU A 37 -7.03 -4.53 8.80
C GLU A 37 -7.18 -3.17 8.07
N LEU A 38 -6.07 -2.45 7.88
CA LEU A 38 -6.08 -1.10 7.32
C LEU A 38 -6.42 -1.09 5.83
N VAL A 39 -5.90 -2.04 5.03
CA VAL A 39 -6.10 -2.01 3.57
C VAL A 39 -7.59 -2.09 3.18
N PRO A 40 -8.41 -3.02 3.70
CA PRO A 40 -9.85 -3.02 3.45
C PRO A 40 -10.53 -1.72 3.93
N ALA A 41 -10.16 -1.22 5.11
CA ALA A 41 -10.72 0.01 5.66
C ALA A 41 -10.44 1.24 4.76
N LEU A 42 -9.24 1.33 4.16
CA LEU A 42 -8.91 2.39 3.20
C LEU A 42 -9.77 2.30 1.93
N VAL A 43 -10.03 1.09 1.43
CA VAL A 43 -10.91 0.88 0.28
C VAL A 43 -12.35 1.27 0.62
N GLU A 44 -12.86 0.87 1.78
CA GLU A 44 -14.19 1.26 2.27
C GLU A 44 -14.32 2.78 2.46
N ALA A 45 -13.24 3.45 2.88
CA ALA A 45 -13.15 4.90 3.00
C ALA A 45 -13.05 5.65 1.65
N GLY A 46 -12.91 4.92 0.54
CA GLY A 46 -12.95 5.50 -0.82
C GLY A 46 -11.62 5.53 -1.56
N ALA A 47 -10.59 4.80 -1.10
CA ALA A 47 -9.38 4.62 -1.91
C ALA A 47 -9.67 3.83 -3.19
N ASP A 48 -9.15 4.30 -4.32
CA ASP A 48 -9.28 3.61 -5.61
C ASP A 48 -8.26 2.49 -5.78
N ALA A 49 -7.09 2.70 -5.19
CA ALA A 49 -6.01 1.74 -5.11
C ALA A 49 -5.22 2.00 -3.82
N VAL A 50 -4.56 0.94 -3.34
CA VAL A 50 -3.65 1.01 -2.21
C VAL A 50 -2.28 0.52 -2.68
N GLU A 51 -1.25 1.31 -2.40
CA GLU A 51 0.14 0.94 -2.59
C GLU A 51 0.68 0.35 -1.29
N ILE A 52 1.18 -0.88 -1.37
CA ILE A 52 1.82 -1.56 -0.26
C ILE A 52 3.33 -1.45 -0.44
N GLY A 53 3.96 -0.62 0.39
CA GLY A 53 5.40 -0.45 0.41
C GLY A 53 6.11 -1.62 1.09
N VAL A 54 7.02 -2.27 0.37
CA VAL A 54 7.92 -3.27 0.96
C VAL A 54 9.01 -2.52 1.74
N PRO A 55 9.16 -2.73 3.06
CA PRO A 55 10.13 -1.99 3.84
C PRO A 55 11.57 -2.36 3.41
N PHE A 56 12.40 -1.34 3.21
CA PHE A 56 13.77 -1.47 2.68
C PHE A 56 14.79 -0.77 3.57
N SER A 57 15.99 -1.34 3.70
CA SER A 57 17.01 -0.88 4.66
C SER A 57 17.76 0.37 4.19
N ASP A 58 17.74 0.67 2.89
CA ASP A 58 18.39 1.85 2.31
C ASP A 58 17.43 2.69 1.44
N PRO A 59 16.35 3.26 2.03
CA PRO A 59 15.28 3.95 1.30
C PRO A 59 15.68 5.38 0.90
N LEU A 60 16.69 5.53 0.03
CA LEU A 60 17.30 6.82 -0.34
C LEU A 60 16.34 7.82 -1.00
N ALA A 61 15.26 7.34 -1.63
CA ALA A 61 14.28 8.17 -2.31
C ALA A 61 13.13 8.65 -1.40
N ASP A 62 13.01 8.08 -0.20
CA ASP A 62 11.88 8.32 0.68
C ASP A 62 12.11 9.48 1.65
N GLY A 63 11.03 10.13 2.07
CA GLY A 63 11.07 11.13 3.15
C GLY A 63 11.13 10.48 4.53
N SER A 64 11.49 11.27 5.56
CA SER A 64 11.70 10.81 6.93
C SER A 64 10.55 9.97 7.51
N THR A 65 9.30 10.30 7.20
CA THR A 65 8.12 9.54 7.63
C THR A 65 8.13 8.10 7.10
N ILE A 66 8.36 7.93 5.80
CA ILE A 66 8.38 6.62 5.16
C ILE A 66 9.62 5.85 5.62
N GLN A 67 10.79 6.49 5.67
CA GLN A 67 12.01 5.89 6.20
C GLN A 67 11.81 5.34 7.63
N ALA A 68 11.15 6.10 8.51
CA ALA A 68 10.87 5.68 9.88
C ALA A 68 9.91 4.48 9.94
N SER A 69 8.85 4.49 9.13
CA SER A 69 7.91 3.36 9.05
C SER A 69 8.58 2.08 8.53
N SER A 70 9.42 2.20 7.50
CA SER A 70 10.20 1.10 6.93
C SER A 70 11.20 0.54 7.94
N PHE A 71 11.91 1.41 8.65
CA PHE A 71 12.82 1.00 9.71
C PHE A 71 12.11 0.24 10.83
N HIS A 72 10.93 0.71 11.23
CA HIS A 72 10.12 0.04 12.26
C HIS A 72 9.63 -1.34 11.81
N ALA A 73 9.14 -1.47 10.58
CA ALA A 73 8.73 -2.76 10.01
C ALA A 73 9.92 -3.74 9.90
N LEU A 74 11.10 -3.27 9.45
CA LEU A 74 12.32 -4.09 9.41
C LEU A 74 12.75 -4.57 10.79
N LYS A 75 12.60 -3.74 11.84
CA LYS A 75 12.90 -4.13 13.22
C LYS A 75 12.01 -5.26 13.73
N GLN A 76 10.82 -5.43 13.16
CA GLN A 76 9.90 -6.52 13.44
C GLN A 76 10.16 -7.77 12.57
N GLY A 77 11.15 -7.70 11.66
CA GLY A 77 11.54 -8.82 10.81
C GLY A 77 10.67 -9.00 9.56
N VAL A 78 9.90 -7.98 9.17
CA VAL A 78 9.06 -8.02 7.96
C VAL A 78 9.94 -8.25 6.73
N THR A 79 9.57 -9.25 5.93
CA THR A 79 10.25 -9.64 4.70
C THR A 79 9.39 -9.40 3.47
N LEU A 80 10.01 -9.48 2.28
CA LEU A 80 9.27 -9.49 1.02
C LEU A 80 8.24 -10.63 0.97
N LYS A 81 8.56 -11.80 1.55
CA LYS A 81 7.65 -12.94 1.55
C LYS A 81 6.38 -12.60 2.34
N ASP A 82 6.52 -11.99 3.51
CA ASP A 82 5.38 -11.57 4.33
C ASP A 82 4.52 -10.54 3.59
N CYS A 83 5.15 -9.62 2.86
CA CYS A 83 4.43 -8.61 2.06
C CYS A 83 3.65 -9.23 0.89
N ILE A 84 4.12 -10.33 0.30
CA ILE A 84 3.42 -11.03 -0.78
C ILE A 84 2.30 -11.91 -0.22
N ASP A 85 2.52 -12.58 0.92
CA ASP A 85 1.52 -13.42 1.57
C ASP A 85 0.32 -12.60 2.10
N LEU A 86 0.52 -11.29 2.34
CA LEU A 86 -0.51 -10.32 2.70
C LEU A 86 -1.55 -10.06 1.59
N VAL A 87 -1.19 -10.27 0.31
CA VAL A 87 -1.96 -9.81 -0.88
C VAL A 87 -2.70 -10.95 -1.58
#